data_AF-A0AAW1Y4R5-F1
#
_entry.id   AF-A0AAW1Y4R5-F1
#
_cell.length_a   1.000
_cell.length_b   1.000
_cell.length_c   1.000
_cell.angle_alpha   90.00
_cell.angle_beta   90.00
_cell.angle_gamma   90.00
#
_symmetry.space_group_name_H-M   'P 1'
#
loop_
_entity.id
_entity.type
_entity.pdbx_description
1 polymer ?
#
loop_
_entity_poly.entity_id
_entity_poly.type
_entity_poly.pdbx_seq_one_letter_code
_entity_poly.pdbx_strand_id
1 'polypeptide(L)'
;MSTMRIADIPDEVFPSESIFVNTLSKLGHVLPQPTAVVMNFYEELNSTPLISDLKSKFRKLLHVGFLSLSLPLQPLPESDSDATGCLSWLDEQRVLSVAYISSELWRPHLRTSSLLWLRHWKRVVYHFFGLFGTT
;
A
#
# COMPACT_ATOMS: atom_id res chain seq x y z
N MET A 1 5.53 -21.69 -4.34
CA MET A 1 4.95 -20.59 -3.54
C MET A 1 6.04 -20.07 -2.63
N SER A 2 6.26 -18.76 -2.57
CA SER A 2 7.16 -18.18 -1.57
C SER A 2 6.57 -18.41 -0.18
N THR A 3 7.39 -18.88 0.74
CA THR A 3 7.01 -19.09 2.14
C THR A 3 6.86 -17.73 2.84
N MET A 4 5.65 -17.43 3.30
CA MET A 4 5.40 -16.26 4.16
C MET A 4 6.20 -16.44 5.46
N ARG A 5 6.95 -15.42 5.84
CA ARG A 5 7.72 -15.39 7.09
C ARG A 5 6.90 -14.69 8.16
N ILE A 6 7.23 -14.96 9.43
CA ILE A 6 6.62 -14.27 10.57
C ILE A 6 6.81 -12.75 10.44
N ALA A 7 7.96 -12.30 9.91
CA ALA A 7 8.25 -10.89 9.68
C ALA A 7 7.42 -10.23 8.57
N ASP A 8 6.72 -11.02 7.74
CA ASP A 8 5.82 -10.50 6.70
C ASP A 8 4.39 -10.32 7.23
N ILE A 9 4.10 -10.80 8.44
CA ILE A 9 2.80 -10.67 9.10
C ILE A 9 2.72 -9.27 9.74
N PRO A 10 1.62 -8.51 9.53
CA PRO A 10 1.41 -7.24 10.21
C PRO A 10 1.49 -7.40 11.73
N ASP A 11 2.15 -6.45 12.41
CA ASP A 11 2.32 -6.47 13.87
C ASP A 11 0.97 -6.57 14.60
N GLU A 12 -0.09 -6.06 13.99
CA GLU A 12 -1.46 -6.06 14.51
C GLU A 12 -2.10 -7.45 14.60
N VAL A 13 -1.50 -8.48 13.99
CA VAL A 13 -1.95 -9.87 14.17
C VAL A 13 -1.52 -10.42 15.53
N PHE A 14 -0.44 -9.89 16.10
CA PHE A 14 0.06 -10.35 17.39
C PHE A 14 -0.72 -9.70 18.55
N PRO A 15 -0.93 -10.43 19.67
CA PRO A 15 -1.61 -9.88 20.83
C PRO A 15 -0.95 -8.59 21.32
N SER A 16 -1.76 -7.55 21.52
CA SER A 16 -1.30 -6.30 22.10
C SER A 16 -2.44 -5.62 22.86
N GLU A 17 -2.09 -4.74 23.79
CA GLU A 17 -3.05 -3.91 24.53
C GLU A 17 -3.61 -2.75 23.68
N SER A 18 -3.26 -2.67 22.39
CA SER A 18 -3.70 -1.58 21.51
C SER A 18 -5.19 -1.70 21.20
N ILE A 19 -5.94 -0.61 21.43
CA ILE A 19 -7.35 -0.50 21.05
C ILE A 19 -7.54 -0.77 19.55
N PHE A 20 -6.58 -0.37 18.72
CA PHE A 20 -6.61 -0.61 17.29
C PHE A 20 -6.53 -2.11 16.97
N VAL A 21 -5.58 -2.82 17.57
CA VAL A 21 -5.43 -4.28 17.41
C VAL A 21 -6.64 -5.03 17.93
N ASN A 22 -7.16 -4.63 19.10
CA ASN A 22 -8.39 -5.19 19.65
C ASN A 22 -9.60 -4.98 18.74
N THR A 23 -9.69 -3.81 18.09
CA THR A 23 -10.74 -3.53 17.11
C THR A 23 -10.58 -4.40 15.87
N LEU A 24 -9.37 -4.55 15.33
CA LEU A 24 -9.10 -5.40 14.16
C LEU A 24 -9.38 -6.88 14.45
N SER A 25 -9.01 -7.36 15.64
CA SER A 25 -9.32 -8.71 16.10
C SER A 25 -10.82 -8.96 16.14
N LYS A 26 -11.60 -8.04 16.75
CA LYS A 26 -13.06 -8.11 16.77
C LYS A 26 -13.66 -8.02 15.37
N LEU A 27 -13.11 -7.18 14.49
CA LEU A 27 -13.53 -7.08 13.10
C LEU A 27 -13.39 -8.44 12.40
N GLY A 28 -12.26 -9.13 12.59
CA GLY A 28 -12.03 -10.49 12.08
C GLY A 28 -13.13 -11.49 12.45
N HIS A 29 -13.67 -11.39 13.66
CA HIS A 29 -14.77 -12.26 14.12
C HIS A 29 -16.15 -11.91 13.54
N VAL A 30 -16.39 -10.65 13.18
CA VAL A 30 -17.68 -10.21 12.63
C VAL A 30 -17.71 -10.23 11.11
N LEU A 31 -16.57 -10.16 10.43
CA LEU A 31 -16.46 -10.18 8.96
C LEU A 31 -17.15 -11.38 8.26
N PRO A 32 -17.26 -12.58 8.86
CA PRO A 32 -18.04 -13.68 8.28
C PRO A 32 -19.56 -13.52 8.29
N GLN A 33 -20.10 -12.58 9.08
CA GLN A 33 -21.54 -12.46 9.34
C GLN A 33 -22.36 -11.73 8.25
N PRO A 34 -21.86 -10.66 7.60
CA PRO A 34 -22.57 -9.94 6.54
C PRO A 34 -23.02 -10.81 5.37
N THR A 35 -24.02 -10.31 4.63
CA THR A 35 -24.53 -10.97 3.41
C THR A 35 -23.47 -11.05 2.31
N ALA A 36 -22.60 -10.05 2.21
CA ALA A 36 -21.47 -10.04 1.29
C ALA A 36 -20.32 -9.21 1.85
N VAL A 37 -19.09 -9.64 1.54
CA VAL A 37 -17.86 -8.87 1.75
C VAL A 37 -17.37 -8.39 0.39
N VAL A 38 -17.14 -7.08 0.26
CA VAL A 38 -16.62 -6.45 -0.96
C VAL A 38 -15.13 -6.21 -0.78
N MET A 39 -14.33 -6.68 -1.73
CA MET A 39 -12.88 -6.59 -1.73
C MET A 39 -12.41 -5.80 -2.95
N ASN A 40 -11.66 -4.72 -2.70
CA ASN A 40 -11.00 -3.90 -3.71
C ASN A 40 -9.76 -4.62 -4.28
N PHE A 41 -9.98 -5.74 -4.97
CA PHE A 41 -8.94 -6.58 -5.55
C PHE A 41 -9.51 -7.43 -6.69
N TYR A 42 -8.64 -7.95 -7.56
CA TYR A 42 -8.99 -8.89 -8.62
C TYR A 42 -8.84 -10.33 -8.14
N GLU A 43 -9.82 -11.18 -8.42
CA GLU A 43 -9.78 -12.60 -7.99
C GLU A 43 -8.59 -13.33 -8.64
N GLU A 44 -8.28 -12.99 -9.89
CA GLU A 44 -7.26 -13.60 -10.74
C GLU A 44 -5.83 -13.40 -10.23
N LEU A 45 -5.60 -12.37 -9.41
CA LEU A 45 -4.29 -12.09 -8.81
C LEU A 45 -4.01 -12.94 -7.57
N ASN A 46 -5.06 -13.53 -6.98
CA ASN A 46 -4.92 -14.38 -5.81
C ASN A 46 -4.71 -15.85 -6.20
N SER A 47 -3.96 -16.57 -5.36
CA SER A 47 -3.81 -18.01 -5.56
C SER A 47 -5.13 -18.76 -5.33
N THR A 48 -5.37 -19.84 -6.08
CA THR A 48 -6.58 -20.66 -5.94
C THR A 48 -6.82 -21.18 -4.52
N PRO A 49 -5.79 -21.65 -3.76
CA PRO A 49 -5.99 -22.06 -2.37
C PRO A 49 -6.48 -20.92 -1.48
N LEU A 50 -5.96 -19.71 -1.65
CA LEU A 50 -6.37 -18.52 -0.91
C LEU A 50 -7.84 -18.16 -1.21
N ILE A 51 -8.21 -18.12 -2.49
CA ILE A 51 -9.60 -17.83 -2.89
C ILE A 51 -10.57 -18.87 -2.34
N SER A 52 -10.20 -20.15 -2.38
CA SER A 52 -11.03 -21.22 -1.82
C SER A 52 -11.23 -21.08 -0.31
N ASP A 53 -10.16 -20.77 0.44
CA ASP A 53 -10.25 -20.55 1.89
C ASP A 53 -11.13 -19.33 2.21
N LEU A 54 -10.93 -18.21 1.51
CA LEU A 54 -11.76 -17.01 1.71
C LEU A 54 -13.24 -17.27 1.39
N LYS A 55 -13.54 -17.93 0.27
CA LYS A 55 -14.92 -18.30 -0.12
C LYS A 55 -15.57 -19.28 0.87
N SER A 56 -14.78 -20.07 1.60
CA SER A 56 -15.31 -20.95 2.66
C SER A 56 -15.68 -20.21 3.95
N LYS A 57 -15.06 -19.05 4.22
CA LYS A 57 -15.29 -18.25 5.44
C LYS A 57 -16.41 -17.23 5.29
N PHE A 58 -16.65 -16.73 4.08
CA PHE A 58 -17.65 -15.69 3.81
C PHE A 58 -18.87 -16.25 3.08
N ARG A 59 -20.07 -15.75 3.42
CA ARG A 59 -21.31 -16.12 2.70
C ARG A 59 -21.25 -15.76 1.22
N LYS A 60 -20.71 -14.58 0.92
CA LYS A 60 -20.45 -14.09 -0.44
C LYS A 60 -19.23 -13.18 -0.40
N LEU A 61 -18.29 -13.42 -1.31
CA LEU A 61 -17.12 -12.57 -1.50
C LEU A 61 -17.18 -11.95 -2.90
N LEU A 62 -17.10 -10.63 -2.97
CA LEU A 62 -17.21 -9.86 -4.20
C LEU A 62 -15.90 -9.12 -4.46
N HIS A 63 -15.17 -9.56 -5.48
CA HIS A 63 -13.99 -8.86 -5.99
C HIS A 63 -14.44 -7.79 -6.97
N VAL A 64 -14.18 -6.51 -6.66
CA VAL A 64 -14.60 -5.36 -7.50
C VAL A 64 -13.44 -4.74 -8.29
N GLY A 65 -12.28 -5.38 -8.29
CA GLY A 65 -11.06 -4.85 -8.93
C GLY A 65 -10.54 -3.63 -8.19
N PHE A 66 -9.73 -2.81 -8.88
CA PHE A 66 -9.32 -1.51 -8.38
C PHE A 66 -10.43 -0.50 -8.60
N LEU A 67 -11.02 0.02 -7.52
CA LEU A 67 -12.08 1.03 -7.58
C LEU A 67 -11.66 2.30 -8.36
N SER A 68 -10.37 2.61 -8.40
CA SER A 68 -9.80 3.71 -9.21
C SER A 68 -9.92 3.49 -10.72
N LEU A 69 -10.08 2.23 -11.17
CA LEU A 69 -10.28 1.87 -12.58
C LEU A 69 -11.75 1.63 -12.92
N SER A 70 -12.53 1.11 -11.96
CA SER A 70 -13.90 0.63 -12.20
C SER A 70 -14.99 1.68 -11.95
N LEU A 71 -14.72 2.73 -11.16
CA LEU A 71 -15.68 3.78 -10.88
C LEU A 71 -15.27 5.08 -11.57
N PRO A 72 -16.22 5.89 -12.07
CA PRO A 72 -15.91 7.24 -12.51
C PRO A 72 -15.34 7.99 -11.30
N LEU A 73 -14.09 8.44 -11.42
CA LEU A 73 -13.45 9.28 -10.43
C LEU A 73 -14.41 10.46 -10.14
N GLN A 74 -14.75 10.66 -8.87
CA GLN A 74 -15.41 11.90 -8.44
C GLN A 74 -14.56 13.08 -8.93
N PRO A 75 -15.14 14.26 -9.22
CA PRO A 75 -14.36 15.45 -9.55
C PRO A 75 -13.30 15.62 -8.47
N LEU A 76 -12.07 15.37 -8.89
CA LEU A 76 -10.94 15.20 -8.01
C LEU A 76 -10.58 16.61 -7.48
N PRO A 77 -10.24 16.76 -6.19
CA PRO A 77 -10.05 18.08 -5.59
C PRO A 77 -8.95 18.86 -6.33
N GLU A 78 -9.02 20.20 -6.33
CA GLU A 78 -8.10 21.13 -7.05
C GLU A 78 -6.58 20.90 -6.82
N SER A 79 -6.23 20.01 -5.90
CA SER A 79 -4.89 19.45 -5.68
C SER A 79 -4.33 18.65 -6.87
N ASP A 80 -5.11 18.38 -7.93
CA ASP A 80 -4.61 17.75 -9.17
C ASP A 80 -3.98 18.73 -10.15
N SER A 81 -3.90 20.01 -9.79
CA SER A 81 -2.97 20.87 -10.51
C SER A 81 -1.57 20.29 -10.31
N ASP A 82 -0.92 19.94 -11.40
CA ASP A 82 0.52 19.64 -11.43
C ASP A 82 1.30 20.94 -11.16
N ALA A 83 1.10 21.52 -9.98
CA ALA A 83 1.65 22.80 -9.57
C ALA A 83 3.18 22.79 -9.57
N THR A 84 3.76 21.59 -9.41
CA THR A 84 5.20 21.34 -9.46
C THR A 84 5.72 21.08 -10.87
N GLY A 85 4.86 20.91 -11.88
CA GLY A 85 5.26 20.56 -13.24
C GLY A 85 5.88 19.17 -13.37
N CYS A 86 5.58 18.24 -12.46
CA CYS A 86 6.12 16.89 -12.42
C CYS A 86 5.73 16.07 -13.65
N LEU A 87 4.53 16.25 -14.21
CA LEU A 87 4.08 15.56 -15.41
C LEU A 87 4.81 16.10 -16.63
N SER A 88 4.90 17.43 -16.77
CA SER A 88 5.68 18.04 -17.87
C SER A 88 7.16 17.67 -17.80
N TRP A 89 7.74 17.63 -16.60
CA TRP A 89 9.12 17.16 -16.41
C TRP A 89 9.28 15.67 -16.76
N LEU A 90 8.26 14.83 -16.49
CA LEU A 90 8.26 13.41 -16.81
C LEU A 90 8.23 13.17 -18.33
N ASP A 91 7.52 14.00 -19.09
CA ASP A 91 7.45 13.93 -20.56
C ASP A 91 8.82 14.10 -21.23
N GLU A 92 9.76 14.78 -20.57
CA GLU A 92 11.13 14.99 -21.06
C GLU A 92 12.07 13.81 -20.77
N GLN A 93 11.63 12.83 -19.96
CA GLN A 93 12.49 11.71 -19.53
C GLN A 93 12.41 10.53 -20.50
N ARG A 94 13.46 9.71 -20.52
CA ARG A 94 13.47 8.47 -21.30
C ARG A 94 12.48 7.46 -20.71
N VAL A 95 11.87 6.66 -21.58
CA VAL A 95 11.02 5.53 -21.17
C VAL A 95 11.76 4.65 -20.15
N LEU A 96 11.08 4.36 -19.03
CA LEU A 96 11.59 3.53 -17.91
C LEU A 96 12.85 4.07 -17.21
N SER A 97 13.12 5.39 -17.23
CA SER A 97 14.28 5.98 -16.54
C SER A 97 13.98 6.63 -15.19
N VAL A 98 12.71 6.83 -14.84
CA VAL A 98 12.30 7.54 -13.63
C VAL A 98 11.83 6.56 -12.55
N ALA A 99 12.26 6.77 -11.32
CA ALA A 99 11.75 6.08 -10.14
C ALA A 99 10.78 7.00 -9.38
N TYR A 100 9.51 6.61 -9.27
CA TYR A 100 8.54 7.31 -8.44
C TYR A 100 8.71 6.92 -6.96
N ILE A 101 8.76 7.93 -6.11
CA ILE A 101 8.94 7.76 -4.66
C ILE A 101 7.79 8.49 -3.97
N SER A 102 6.90 7.74 -3.33
CA SER A 102 5.95 8.28 -2.36
C SER A 102 6.09 7.55 -1.03
N SER A 103 5.95 8.30 0.05
CA SER A 103 5.84 7.77 1.41
C SER A 103 4.50 8.17 1.97
N GLU A 104 3.45 7.47 1.55
CA GLU A 104 2.08 7.61 2.07
C GLU A 104 1.96 7.17 3.56
N LEU A 105 3.07 6.76 4.20
CA LEU A 105 3.07 6.16 5.53
C LEU A 105 4.08 6.81 6.49
N TRP A 106 4.05 8.14 6.64
CA TRP A 106 4.76 8.79 7.75
C TRP A 106 3.86 8.96 8.97
N ARG A 107 3.84 7.94 9.85
CA ARG A 107 3.24 8.02 11.20
C ARG A 107 4.24 8.76 12.14
N PRO A 108 3.90 9.93 12.73
CA PRO A 108 4.84 10.73 13.52
C PRO A 108 5.31 10.14 14.87
N HIS A 109 4.86 8.94 15.28
CA HIS A 109 5.00 8.50 16.68
C HIS A 109 6.28 7.69 17.00
N LEU A 110 7.10 7.30 16.03
CA LEU A 110 8.36 6.57 16.27
C LEU A 110 9.56 7.53 16.27
N ARG A 111 9.76 8.23 17.39
CA ARG A 111 10.75 9.32 17.53
C ARG A 111 12.22 8.88 17.58
N THR A 112 12.52 7.57 17.60
CA THR A 112 13.91 7.06 17.74
C THR A 112 14.51 6.48 16.45
N SER A 113 13.70 6.06 15.48
CA SER A 113 14.18 5.51 14.20
C SER A 113 14.43 6.57 13.12
N SER A 114 13.99 7.81 13.36
CA SER A 114 14.04 8.93 12.41
C SER A 114 15.46 9.33 12.01
N LEU A 115 16.46 9.21 12.89
CA LEU A 115 17.85 9.55 12.57
C LEU A 115 18.57 8.48 11.73
N LEU A 116 18.30 7.20 11.98
CA LEU A 116 18.84 6.11 11.15
C LEU A 116 18.19 6.13 9.76
N TRP A 117 16.88 6.39 9.70
CA TRP A 117 16.14 6.50 8.44
C TRP A 117 16.61 7.72 7.62
N LEU A 118 16.80 8.89 8.24
CA LEU A 118 17.37 10.07 7.57
C LEU A 118 18.81 9.83 7.07
N ARG A 119 19.64 9.07 7.80
CA ARG A 119 21.01 8.73 7.35
C ARG A 119 21.00 7.74 6.19
N HIS A 120 20.11 6.74 6.22
CA HIS A 120 19.94 5.80 5.12
C HIS A 120 19.34 6.50 3.89
N TRP A 121 18.37 7.39 4.10
CA TRP A 121 17.72 8.18 3.05
C TRP A 121 18.67 9.16 2.38
N LYS A 122 19.44 9.94 3.16
CA LYS A 122 20.49 10.79 2.61
C LYS A 122 21.45 9.94 1.76
N ARG A 123 21.87 8.77 2.23
CA ARG A 123 22.77 7.90 1.46
C ARG A 123 22.13 7.40 0.16
N VAL A 124 20.84 7.04 0.14
CA VAL A 124 20.13 6.60 -1.07
C VAL A 124 19.93 7.75 -2.06
N VAL A 125 19.51 8.93 -1.60
CA VAL A 125 19.33 10.11 -2.45
C VAL A 125 20.66 10.60 -3.02
N TYR A 126 21.74 10.64 -2.21
CA TYR A 126 23.07 11.01 -2.70
C TYR A 126 23.64 10.02 -3.70
N HIS A 127 23.35 8.72 -3.57
CA HIS A 127 23.83 7.72 -4.52
C HIS A 127 23.03 7.72 -5.83
N PHE A 128 21.74 8.10 -5.80
CA PHE A 128 20.91 8.19 -6.99
C PHE A 128 21.14 9.48 -7.79
N PHE A 129 21.32 10.62 -7.11
CA PHE A 129 21.64 11.90 -7.77
C PHE A 129 23.14 12.08 -8.06
N GLY A 130 24.05 11.48 -7.28
CA GLY A 130 25.50 11.55 -7.51
C GLY A 130 25.98 10.79 -8.75
N LEU A 131 25.16 9.91 -9.32
CA LEU A 131 25.44 9.19 -10.57
C LEU A 131 25.00 9.94 -11.83
N PHE A 132 24.21 11.01 -11.69
CA PHE A 132 23.75 11.87 -12.80
C PHE A 132 24.32 13.29 -12.75
N GLY A 133 25.31 13.53 -11.88
CA GLY A 133 25.88 14.85 -11.61
C GLY A 133 27.39 14.92 -11.82
N THR A 134 27.88 14.61 -13.02
CA THR A 134 29.11 15.21 -13.58
C THR A 134 29.01 15.19 -15.10
N THR A 135 28.63 16.32 -15.70
CA THR A 135 29.18 16.73 -17.01
C THR A 135 30.68 16.93 -16.90
#